data_AF-A0A382RZM5-F1
#
_entry.id   AF-A0A382RZM5-F1
#
_cell.length_a   1.000
_cell.length_b   1.000
_cell.length_c   1.000
_cell.angle_alpha   90.00
_cell.angle_beta   90.00
_cell.angle_gamma   90.00
#
_symmetry.space_group_name_H-M   'P 1'
#
loop_
_entity.id
_entity.type
_entity.pdbx_description
1 polymer ?
#
loop_
_entity_poly.entity_id
_entity_poly.type
_entity_poly.pdbx_seq_one_letter_code
_entity_poly.pdbx_strand_id
1 'polypeptide(L)'
;WDVVAAKEMIALAFSTTPENWRRVAHIISDKIYQRLTGEQGYFDTRIIYVSETGPKTQRIKKLAIMDQDGANVKYLTLGNELVLTPRFSPKNQLVTYLSYFRNLPRVYLLDIETGVQEVVGDFPGMTFAPRFSPDGKKIIMSFAKDGNSDIYTMNMETRVVERITNHSSIDTSPSYSPDGKYICFNSDRSGLQQIYVMRKDGSNVKRITFGKGLYGTPVWSPRGDLIAFTKVHKGKFYIGVMRADGSGERLLTENFYQEAPSWSPNGRVLIFYRETKSDSEGKGFSAKLWSIDLTGYNERLIETETDGSDPSWSSL
;
A
#
# COMPACT_ATOMS: atom_id res chain seq x y z
N TRP A 1 30.94 -12.21 -10.33
CA TRP A 1 31.82 -13.19 -11.00
C TRP A 1 31.18 -14.55 -10.83
N ASP A 2 31.09 -15.35 -11.88
CA ASP A 2 30.71 -16.75 -11.75
C ASP A 2 31.94 -17.51 -11.26
N VAL A 3 31.91 -17.94 -10.00
CA VAL A 3 33.06 -18.61 -9.36
C VAL A 3 33.32 -19.96 -10.00
N VAL A 4 32.27 -20.67 -10.46
CA VAL A 4 32.39 -22.01 -11.04
C VAL A 4 32.87 -21.92 -12.49
N ALA A 5 32.29 -21.02 -13.28
CA ALA A 5 32.69 -20.81 -14.67
C ALA A 5 33.95 -19.93 -14.81
N ALA A 6 34.48 -19.41 -13.70
CA ALA A 6 35.57 -18.44 -13.65
C ALA A 6 35.37 -17.27 -14.63
N LYS A 7 34.11 -16.85 -14.83
CA LYS A 7 33.74 -15.88 -15.86
C LYS A 7 33.14 -14.62 -15.24
N GLU A 8 33.55 -13.46 -15.74
CA GLU A 8 32.90 -12.21 -15.39
C GLU A 8 31.43 -12.23 -15.85
N MET A 9 30.51 -11.97 -14.92
CA MET A 9 29.08 -11.94 -15.23
C MET A 9 28.59 -10.53 -15.58
N ILE A 10 29.17 -9.53 -14.91
CA ILE A 10 28.87 -8.11 -15.02
C ILE A 10 29.99 -7.33 -14.31
N ALA A 11 30.38 -6.19 -14.88
CA ALA A 11 31.24 -5.19 -14.26
C ALA A 11 30.58 -3.82 -14.41
N LEU A 12 30.49 -3.07 -13.31
CA LEU A 12 29.88 -1.74 -13.27
C LEU A 12 30.73 -0.84 -12.36
N ALA A 13 30.81 0.44 -12.71
CA ALA A 13 31.41 1.47 -11.88
C ALA A 13 30.40 2.61 -11.71
N PHE A 14 30.30 3.14 -10.49
CA PHE A 14 29.42 4.26 -10.15
C PHE A 14 30.25 5.37 -9.51
N SER A 15 29.98 6.61 -9.88
CA SER A 15 30.60 7.79 -9.25
C SER A 15 29.54 8.53 -8.44
N THR A 16 29.85 8.86 -7.20
CA THR A 16 28.92 9.52 -6.28
C THR A 16 29.67 10.32 -5.22
N THR A 17 28.97 11.20 -4.51
CA THR A 17 29.47 11.80 -3.26
C THR A 17 29.39 10.78 -2.11
N PRO A 18 30.24 10.92 -1.07
CA PRO A 18 30.27 9.99 0.07
C PRO A 18 28.91 9.82 0.76
N GLU A 19 28.07 10.85 0.79
CA GLU A 19 26.77 10.84 1.48
C GLU A 19 25.77 9.87 0.84
N ASN A 20 25.95 9.55 -0.44
CA ASN A 20 25.07 8.72 -1.24
C ASN A 20 25.52 7.25 -1.33
N TRP A 21 26.49 6.84 -0.51
CA TRP A 21 27.06 5.48 -0.55
C TRP A 21 26.00 4.38 -0.39
N ARG A 22 25.00 4.59 0.48
CA ARG A 22 23.90 3.63 0.71
C ARG A 22 23.11 3.40 -0.57
N ARG A 23 22.66 4.48 -1.20
CA ARG A 23 21.93 4.42 -2.46
C ARG A 23 22.72 3.66 -3.53
N VAL A 24 24.01 3.94 -3.68
CA VAL A 24 24.86 3.22 -4.64
C VAL A 24 24.97 1.73 -4.29
N ALA A 25 25.12 1.38 -3.01
CA ALA A 25 25.13 -0.02 -2.57
C ALA A 25 23.80 -0.74 -2.90
N HIS A 26 22.67 -0.05 -2.77
CA HIS A 26 21.35 -0.58 -3.12
C HIS A 26 21.22 -0.77 -4.64
N ILE A 27 21.65 0.20 -5.46
CA ILE A 27 21.69 0.06 -6.92
C ILE A 27 22.57 -1.12 -7.34
N ILE A 28 23.74 -1.30 -6.72
CA ILE A 28 24.61 -2.45 -6.99
C ILE A 28 23.89 -3.75 -6.62
N SER A 29 23.22 -3.78 -5.46
CA SER A 29 22.44 -4.95 -5.02
C SER A 29 21.32 -5.28 -6.01
N ASP A 30 20.65 -4.28 -6.58
CA ASP A 30 19.62 -4.46 -7.60
C ASP A 30 20.20 -5.10 -8.87
N LYS A 31 21.40 -4.67 -9.30
CA LYS A 31 22.07 -5.23 -10.48
C LYS A 31 22.52 -6.67 -10.25
N ILE A 32 23.04 -6.99 -9.06
CA ILE A 32 23.42 -8.36 -8.69
C ILE A 32 22.17 -9.25 -8.65
N TYR A 33 21.12 -8.80 -7.96
CA TYR A 33 19.87 -9.54 -7.84
C TYR A 33 19.24 -9.82 -9.19
N GLN A 34 19.15 -8.80 -10.06
CA GLN A 34 18.63 -8.96 -11.41
C GLN A 34 19.45 -9.93 -12.24
N ARG A 35 20.78 -9.88 -12.12
CA ARG A 35 21.66 -10.77 -12.88
C ARG A 35 21.53 -12.23 -12.45
N LEU A 36 21.25 -12.50 -11.18
CA LEU A 36 21.15 -13.84 -10.61
C LEU A 36 19.74 -14.44 -10.73
N THR A 37 18.70 -13.62 -10.57
CA THR A 37 17.31 -14.09 -10.49
C THR A 37 16.51 -13.85 -11.77
N GLY A 38 16.97 -12.94 -12.64
CA GLY A 38 16.22 -12.44 -13.78
C GLY A 38 15.12 -11.43 -13.43
N GLU A 39 14.91 -11.14 -12.14
CA GLU A 39 13.87 -10.24 -11.64
C GLU A 39 14.45 -8.87 -11.33
N GLN A 40 13.68 -7.79 -11.53
CA GLN A 40 14.15 -6.46 -11.12
C GLN A 40 14.36 -6.43 -9.59
N GLY A 41 15.44 -5.77 -9.16
CA GLY A 41 15.68 -5.52 -7.74
C GLY A 41 14.66 -4.52 -7.17
N TYR A 42 14.68 -4.33 -5.85
CA TYR A 42 13.81 -3.40 -5.14
C TYR A 42 14.55 -2.71 -3.99
N PHE A 43 15.88 -2.78 -3.97
CA PHE A 43 16.68 -2.28 -2.85
C PHE A 43 16.75 -0.76 -2.87
N ASP A 44 16.86 -0.09 -4.02
CA ASP A 44 16.83 1.39 -4.11
C ASP A 44 15.38 1.94 -4.08
N THR A 45 14.56 1.46 -3.14
CA THR A 45 13.18 1.88 -2.96
C THR A 45 12.95 2.44 -1.56
N ARG A 46 11.81 3.10 -1.38
CA ARG A 46 11.40 3.72 -0.12
C ARG A 46 10.04 3.21 0.34
N ILE A 47 9.81 3.31 1.64
CA ILE A 47 8.53 3.03 2.28
C ILE A 47 8.05 4.33 2.91
N ILE A 48 6.84 4.74 2.59
CA ILE A 48 6.11 5.75 3.35
C ILE A 48 5.14 5.04 4.28
N TYR A 49 4.99 5.54 5.49
CA TYR A 49 4.15 4.95 6.52
C TYR A 49 3.66 6.03 7.49
N VAL A 50 2.75 5.65 8.36
CA VAL A 50 2.30 6.49 9.46
C VAL A 50 3.09 6.12 10.72
N SER A 51 3.98 6.99 11.15
CA SER A 51 4.69 6.89 12.44
C SER A 51 3.75 7.28 13.57
N GLU A 52 3.72 6.47 14.63
CA GLU A 52 2.82 6.64 15.76
C GLU A 52 3.55 6.68 17.11
N THR A 53 3.20 7.65 17.95
CA THR A 53 3.68 7.77 19.34
C THR A 53 2.54 8.08 20.30
N GLY A 54 2.78 7.94 21.61
CA GLY A 54 1.77 8.16 22.64
C GLY A 54 0.93 6.91 22.95
N PRO A 55 -0.04 7.00 23.87
CA PRO A 55 -0.93 5.88 24.21
C PRO A 55 -1.92 5.58 23.08
N LYS A 56 -2.49 4.36 23.05
CA LYS A 56 -3.45 3.90 22.03
C LYS A 56 -4.62 4.87 21.79
N THR A 57 -5.12 5.49 22.83
CA THR A 57 -6.29 6.40 22.78
C THR A 57 -5.95 7.84 22.37
N GLN A 58 -4.66 8.20 22.34
CA GLN A 58 -4.20 9.55 22.03
C GLN A 58 -2.90 9.49 21.22
N ARG A 59 -2.96 8.79 20.08
CA ARG A 59 -1.81 8.64 19.19
C ARG A 59 -1.51 9.93 18.44
N ILE A 60 -0.25 10.36 18.50
CA ILE A 60 0.29 11.37 17.60
C ILE A 60 0.75 10.64 16.35
N LYS A 61 0.17 10.99 15.20
CA LYS A 61 0.44 10.35 13.92
C LYS A 61 1.20 11.31 12.99
N LYS A 62 2.29 10.83 12.39
CA LYS A 62 3.10 11.59 11.43
C LYS A 62 3.29 10.77 10.16
N LEU A 63 3.34 11.44 9.01
CA LEU A 63 3.85 10.79 7.80
C LEU A 63 5.36 10.70 7.92
N ALA A 64 5.89 9.50 7.71
CA ALA A 64 7.32 9.25 7.69
C ALA A 64 7.68 8.45 6.44
N ILE A 65 8.85 8.72 5.88
CA ILE A 65 9.44 7.99 4.76
C ILE A 65 10.82 7.49 5.15
N MET A 66 11.18 6.30 4.68
CA MET A 66 12.48 5.67 4.93
C MET A 66 12.89 4.85 3.71
N ASP A 67 14.17 4.48 3.64
CA ASP A 67 14.63 3.45 2.71
C ASP A 67 13.96 2.11 3.05
N GLN A 68 13.85 1.19 2.09
CA GLN A 68 13.13 -0.07 2.28
C GLN A 68 13.65 -0.94 3.44
N ASP A 69 14.87 -0.68 3.91
CA ASP A 69 15.52 -1.36 5.03
C ASP A 69 15.49 -0.59 6.36
N GLY A 70 14.71 0.51 6.45
CA GLY A 70 14.50 1.26 7.68
C GLY A 70 15.48 2.42 7.90
N ALA A 71 16.49 2.59 7.04
CA ALA A 71 17.43 3.71 7.15
C ALA A 71 16.86 5.02 6.59
N ASN A 72 17.56 6.12 6.86
CA ASN A 72 17.28 7.45 6.29
C ASN A 72 15.84 7.95 6.55
N VAL A 73 15.31 7.69 7.75
CA VAL A 73 13.98 8.12 8.16
C VAL A 73 13.86 9.65 8.07
N LYS A 74 12.76 10.12 7.46
CA LYS A 74 12.38 11.53 7.38
C LYS A 74 10.90 11.68 7.72
N TYR A 75 10.58 12.65 8.57
CA TYR A 75 9.20 13.00 8.89
C TYR A 75 8.70 14.09 7.93
N LEU A 76 7.57 13.82 7.28
CA LEU A 76 6.96 14.70 6.27
C LEU A 76 5.84 15.58 6.85
N THR A 77 5.38 15.29 8.07
CA THR A 77 4.40 16.10 8.80
C THR A 77 4.80 16.29 10.27
N LEU A 78 4.27 17.33 10.90
CA LEU A 78 4.61 17.72 12.27
C LEU A 78 3.87 16.91 13.35
N GLY A 79 2.75 16.28 13.01
CA GLY A 79 1.91 15.49 13.92
C GLY A 79 0.87 16.30 14.71
N ASN A 80 0.59 17.53 14.26
CA ASN A 80 -0.48 18.39 14.79
C ASN A 80 -1.86 18.04 14.22
N GLU A 81 -1.91 17.41 13.04
CA GLU A 81 -3.13 16.94 12.40
C GLU A 81 -3.07 15.42 12.29
N LEU A 82 -4.23 14.75 12.40
CA LEU A 82 -4.31 13.32 12.14
C LEU A 82 -4.01 13.07 10.65
N VAL A 83 -3.10 12.14 10.38
CA VAL A 83 -2.74 11.68 9.03
C VAL A 83 -2.90 10.18 8.92
N LEU A 84 -3.44 9.71 7.80
CA LEU A 84 -3.79 8.31 7.60
C LEU A 84 -3.50 7.86 6.16
N THR A 85 -3.16 6.58 6.02
CA THR A 85 -3.19 5.85 4.74
C THR A 85 -2.47 6.54 3.57
N PRO A 86 -1.17 6.86 3.68
CA PRO A 86 -0.41 7.40 2.56
C PRO A 86 -0.32 6.39 1.40
N ARG A 87 -0.35 6.87 0.16
CA ARG A 87 -0.22 6.07 -1.06
C ARG A 87 0.71 6.76 -2.06
N PHE A 88 1.78 6.06 -2.44
CA PHE A 88 2.66 6.52 -3.50
C PHE A 88 1.97 6.56 -4.86
N SER A 89 2.35 7.55 -5.66
CA SER A 89 2.14 7.52 -7.09
C SER A 89 3.10 6.51 -7.74
N PRO A 90 2.64 5.74 -8.75
CA PRO A 90 3.50 4.81 -9.48
C PRO A 90 4.39 5.49 -10.53
N LYS A 91 4.29 6.82 -10.72
CA LYS A 91 4.95 7.56 -11.81
C LYS A 91 5.85 8.71 -11.39
N ASN A 92 5.57 9.32 -10.26
CA ASN A 92 6.27 10.52 -9.79
C ASN A 92 6.41 10.47 -8.28
N GLN A 93 7.19 11.39 -7.71
CA GLN A 93 7.47 11.47 -6.29
C GLN A 93 6.33 12.12 -5.49
N LEU A 94 5.10 11.77 -5.85
CA LEU A 94 3.89 12.25 -5.20
C LEU A 94 3.29 11.19 -4.28
N VAL A 95 2.66 11.66 -3.22
CA VAL A 95 1.91 10.84 -2.26
C VAL A 95 0.54 11.44 -2.06
N THR A 96 -0.50 10.62 -2.14
CA THR A 96 -1.81 10.98 -1.58
C THR A 96 -1.93 10.50 -0.16
N TYR A 97 -2.52 11.30 0.72
CA TYR A 97 -2.85 10.89 2.08
C TYR A 97 -4.13 11.56 2.57
N LEU A 98 -4.76 10.95 3.57
CA LEU A 98 -5.90 11.54 4.26
C LEU A 98 -5.41 12.33 5.47
N SER A 99 -5.94 13.52 5.68
CA SER A 99 -5.72 14.27 6.91
C SER A 99 -7.00 14.94 7.41
N TYR A 100 -7.14 15.01 8.74
CA TYR A 100 -8.26 15.68 9.38
C TYR A 100 -7.82 17.05 9.86
N PHE A 101 -8.11 18.07 9.08
CA PHE A 101 -7.89 19.46 9.48
C PHE A 101 -9.18 20.00 10.10
N ARG A 102 -9.12 20.45 11.36
CA ARG A 102 -10.32 20.91 12.12
C ARG A 102 -11.47 19.91 12.09
N ASN A 103 -11.17 18.62 12.25
CA ASN A 103 -12.10 17.49 12.20
C ASN A 103 -12.81 17.25 10.84
N LEU A 104 -12.35 17.88 9.77
CA LEU A 104 -12.86 17.62 8.42
C LEU A 104 -11.86 16.77 7.62
N PRO A 105 -12.28 15.61 7.08
CA PRO A 105 -11.40 14.76 6.29
C PRO A 105 -11.12 15.41 4.92
N ARG A 106 -9.84 15.51 4.58
CA ARG A 106 -9.35 16.02 3.30
C ARG A 106 -8.34 15.08 2.69
N VAL A 107 -8.34 15.02 1.36
CA VAL A 107 -7.27 14.38 0.61
C VAL A 107 -6.22 15.43 0.29
N TYR A 108 -4.99 15.13 0.67
CA TYR A 108 -3.82 15.92 0.31
C TYR A 108 -2.98 15.17 -0.72
N LEU A 109 -2.34 15.94 -1.58
CA LEU A 109 -1.26 15.51 -2.44
C LEU A 109 0.03 16.18 -1.95
N LEU A 110 1.03 15.37 -1.64
CA LEU A 110 2.35 15.81 -1.20
C LEU A 110 3.37 15.47 -2.29
N ASP A 111 4.13 16.46 -2.71
CA ASP A 111 5.36 16.27 -3.47
C ASP A 111 6.53 16.06 -2.50
N ILE A 112 7.16 14.89 -2.56
CA ILE A 112 8.20 14.49 -1.60
C ILE A 112 9.54 15.19 -1.89
N GLU A 113 9.78 15.62 -3.13
CA GLU A 113 11.03 16.29 -3.51
C GLU A 113 11.03 17.74 -3.02
N THR A 114 9.91 18.43 -3.19
CA THR A 114 9.77 19.85 -2.86
C THR A 114 9.15 20.10 -1.49
N GLY A 115 8.43 19.13 -0.95
CA GLY A 115 7.64 19.27 0.29
C GLY A 115 6.31 20.02 0.09
N VAL A 116 5.95 20.39 -1.14
CA VAL A 116 4.71 21.12 -1.43
C VAL A 116 3.51 20.22 -1.18
N GLN A 117 2.53 20.77 -0.45
CA GLN A 117 1.24 20.11 -0.16
C GLN A 117 0.11 20.88 -0.83
N GLU A 118 -0.75 20.17 -1.55
CA GLU A 118 -2.00 20.71 -2.08
C GLU A 118 -3.21 19.90 -1.58
N VAL A 119 -4.34 20.59 -1.42
CA VAL A 119 -5.62 19.93 -1.15
C VAL A 119 -6.20 19.48 -2.49
N VAL A 120 -6.45 18.18 -2.63
CA VAL A 120 -7.07 17.60 -3.83
C VAL A 120 -8.57 17.82 -3.82
N GLY A 121 -9.19 17.73 -2.65
CA GLY A 121 -10.62 17.97 -2.46
C GLY A 121 -11.10 17.58 -1.06
N ASP A 122 -12.30 18.06 -0.75
CA ASP A 122 -13.05 17.69 0.44
C ASP A 122 -14.02 16.55 0.05
N PHE A 123 -13.90 15.40 0.71
CA PHE A 123 -14.76 14.23 0.46
C PHE A 123 -15.36 13.73 1.78
N PRO A 124 -16.47 14.33 2.22
CA PRO A 124 -17.19 13.85 3.39
C PRO A 124 -17.54 12.37 3.25
N GLY A 125 -17.39 11.61 4.33
CA GLY A 125 -17.67 10.17 4.34
C GLY A 125 -16.59 9.29 3.67
N MET A 126 -15.40 9.82 3.39
CA MET A 126 -14.28 9.00 2.89
C MET A 126 -14.06 7.76 3.75
N THR A 127 -13.98 6.59 3.09
CA THR A 127 -13.78 5.30 3.77
C THR A 127 -12.34 4.83 3.69
N PHE A 128 -11.64 5.10 2.59
CA PHE A 128 -10.22 4.78 2.39
C PHE A 128 -9.53 5.88 1.59
N ALA A 129 -8.23 6.09 1.84
CA ALA A 129 -7.46 7.06 1.06
C ALA A 129 -7.35 6.67 -0.43
N PRO A 130 -7.25 7.68 -1.31
CA PRO A 130 -7.14 7.46 -2.73
C PRO A 130 -5.86 6.74 -3.13
N ARG A 131 -5.94 6.00 -4.23
CA ARG A 131 -4.80 5.44 -4.96
C ARG A 131 -4.70 6.06 -6.34
N PHE A 132 -3.50 6.20 -6.87
CA PHE A 132 -3.31 6.66 -8.24
C PHE A 132 -3.67 5.58 -9.26
N SER A 133 -4.09 6.03 -10.45
CA SER A 133 -4.05 5.21 -11.66
C SER A 133 -2.61 4.92 -12.07
N PRO A 134 -2.33 3.83 -12.80
CA PRO A 134 -0.97 3.47 -13.21
C PRO A 134 -0.26 4.53 -14.08
N ASP A 135 -1.04 5.38 -14.77
CA ASP A 135 -0.54 6.51 -15.56
C ASP A 135 -0.40 7.81 -14.75
N GLY A 136 -0.80 7.83 -13.48
CA GLY A 136 -0.73 8.99 -12.57
C GLY A 136 -1.76 10.09 -12.84
N LYS A 137 -2.64 9.93 -13.83
CA LYS A 137 -3.57 11.00 -14.26
C LYS A 137 -4.87 11.07 -13.48
N LYS A 138 -5.26 9.98 -12.83
CA LYS A 138 -6.44 9.89 -12.00
C LYS A 138 -6.08 9.38 -10.62
N ILE A 139 -6.91 9.70 -9.64
CA ILE A 139 -7.00 8.96 -8.39
C ILE A 139 -8.33 8.20 -8.33
N ILE A 140 -8.33 7.05 -7.67
CA ILE A 140 -9.52 6.26 -7.37
C ILE A 140 -9.71 6.23 -5.86
N MET A 141 -10.96 6.41 -5.42
CA MET A 141 -11.31 6.57 -4.02
C MET A 141 -12.67 5.94 -3.74
N SER A 142 -12.96 5.71 -2.45
CA SER A 142 -14.30 5.37 -1.99
C SER A 142 -14.75 6.33 -0.90
N PHE A 143 -15.97 6.83 -1.02
CA PHE A 143 -16.59 7.65 0.01
C PHE A 143 -18.08 7.33 0.13
N ALA A 144 -18.57 7.43 1.35
CA ALA A 144 -19.94 7.22 1.72
C ALA A 144 -20.76 8.49 1.50
N LYS A 145 -21.88 8.35 0.81
CA LYS A 145 -22.89 9.39 0.61
C LYS A 145 -24.27 8.77 0.86
N ASP A 146 -25.09 9.44 1.68
CA ASP A 146 -26.47 9.03 1.98
C ASP A 146 -26.59 7.57 2.49
N GLY A 147 -25.59 7.11 3.27
CA GLY A 147 -25.56 5.77 3.87
C GLY A 147 -25.00 4.65 2.97
N ASN A 148 -24.59 4.96 1.73
CA ASN A 148 -23.98 4.01 0.79
C ASN A 148 -22.55 4.43 0.42
N SER A 149 -21.62 3.48 0.28
CA SER A 149 -20.26 3.76 -0.20
C SER A 149 -20.10 3.27 -1.62
N ASP A 150 -19.64 4.15 -2.50
CA ASP A 150 -19.33 3.83 -3.89
C ASP A 150 -17.89 4.18 -4.23
N ILE A 151 -17.43 3.66 -5.36
CA ILE A 151 -16.12 3.95 -5.93
C ILE A 151 -16.24 5.11 -6.91
N TYR A 152 -15.32 6.06 -6.79
CA TYR A 152 -15.22 7.24 -7.63
C TYR A 152 -13.81 7.37 -8.18
N THR A 153 -13.67 8.02 -9.33
CA THR A 153 -12.38 8.50 -9.82
C THR A 153 -12.38 10.01 -9.91
N MET A 154 -11.22 10.62 -9.73
CA MET A 154 -11.01 12.03 -9.97
C MET A 154 -9.86 12.21 -10.93
N ASN A 155 -10.04 13.04 -11.96
CA ASN A 155 -8.96 13.48 -12.83
C ASN A 155 -8.10 14.54 -12.10
N MET A 156 -6.79 14.35 -12.07
CA MET A 156 -5.88 15.20 -11.28
C MET A 156 -5.69 16.61 -11.88
N GLU A 157 -5.86 16.76 -13.18
CA GLU A 157 -5.70 18.05 -13.89
C GLU A 157 -7.00 18.86 -13.84
N THR A 158 -8.11 18.23 -14.22
CA THR A 158 -9.42 18.92 -14.34
C THR A 158 -10.24 18.91 -13.05
N ARG A 159 -9.84 18.10 -12.06
CA ARG A 159 -10.58 17.84 -10.81
C ARG A 159 -12.00 17.29 -11.01
N VAL A 160 -12.33 16.83 -12.22
CA VAL A 160 -13.62 16.18 -12.52
C VAL A 160 -13.71 14.85 -11.77
N VAL A 161 -14.81 14.66 -11.04
CA VAL A 161 -15.12 13.44 -10.27
C VAL A 161 -16.18 12.64 -11.00
N GLU A 162 -15.92 11.35 -11.20
CA GLU A 162 -16.81 10.40 -11.87
C GLU A 162 -17.13 9.23 -10.94
N ARG A 163 -18.41 8.89 -10.81
CA ARG A 163 -18.85 7.70 -10.07
C ARG A 163 -18.67 6.46 -10.93
N ILE A 164 -18.01 5.43 -10.41
CA ILE A 164 -17.70 4.17 -11.10
C ILE A 164 -18.66 3.05 -10.71
N THR A 165 -19.02 2.97 -9.43
CA THR A 165 -20.03 2.00 -8.97
C THR A 165 -21.31 2.71 -8.58
N ASN A 166 -22.44 2.09 -8.88
CA ASN A 166 -23.76 2.57 -8.48
C ASN A 166 -24.61 1.37 -8.10
N HIS A 167 -24.45 0.92 -6.86
CA HIS A 167 -25.15 -0.23 -6.31
C HIS A 167 -25.42 0.02 -4.82
N SER A 168 -26.46 -0.60 -4.26
CA SER A 168 -26.84 -0.44 -2.84
C SER A 168 -25.91 -1.16 -1.84
N SER A 169 -24.73 -1.57 -2.29
CA SER A 169 -23.73 -2.28 -1.51
C SER A 169 -22.59 -1.35 -1.14
N ILE A 170 -21.90 -1.65 -0.06
CA ILE A 170 -20.70 -0.91 0.37
C ILE A 170 -19.52 -1.35 -0.47
N ASP A 171 -19.12 -0.50 -1.43
CA ASP A 171 -17.94 -0.69 -2.27
C ASP A 171 -16.77 0.17 -1.75
N THR A 172 -15.64 -0.46 -1.40
CA THR A 172 -14.47 0.23 -0.86
C THR A 172 -13.12 -0.36 -1.28
N SER A 173 -12.04 0.34 -0.90
CA SER A 173 -10.64 -0.07 -1.11
C SER A 173 -10.27 -0.38 -2.56
N PRO A 174 -10.63 0.47 -3.54
CA PRO A 174 -10.34 0.19 -4.94
C PRO A 174 -8.83 0.26 -5.25
N SER A 175 -8.35 -0.62 -6.12
CA SER A 175 -6.99 -0.63 -6.67
C SER A 175 -7.01 -0.98 -8.15
N TYR A 176 -6.28 -0.22 -8.97
CA TYR A 176 -6.12 -0.54 -10.38
C TYR A 176 -5.21 -1.75 -10.61
N SER A 177 -5.46 -2.48 -11.70
CA SER A 177 -4.46 -3.34 -12.33
C SER A 177 -3.32 -2.51 -12.92
N PRO A 178 -2.08 -3.02 -13.02
CA PRO A 178 -0.95 -2.25 -13.54
C PRO A 178 -1.10 -1.82 -14.99
N ASP A 179 -1.92 -2.54 -15.78
CA ASP A 179 -2.26 -2.15 -17.15
C ASP A 179 -3.41 -1.12 -17.24
N GLY A 180 -3.98 -0.74 -16.09
CA GLY A 180 -5.05 0.24 -15.95
C GLY A 180 -6.41 -0.20 -16.52
N LYS A 181 -6.57 -1.47 -16.93
CA LYS A 181 -7.81 -1.96 -17.56
C LYS A 181 -8.86 -2.42 -16.56
N TYR A 182 -8.43 -2.84 -15.37
CA TYR A 182 -9.27 -3.42 -14.34
C TYR A 182 -9.09 -2.71 -13.01
N ILE A 183 -10.08 -2.87 -12.15
CA ILE A 183 -10.07 -2.42 -10.76
C ILE A 183 -10.46 -3.63 -9.89
N CYS A 184 -9.68 -3.91 -8.86
CA CYS A 184 -10.10 -4.78 -7.76
C CYS A 184 -10.57 -3.93 -6.58
N PHE A 185 -11.57 -4.42 -5.85
CA PHE A 185 -12.18 -3.72 -4.73
C PHE A 185 -12.92 -4.70 -3.83
N ASN A 186 -13.26 -4.32 -2.60
CA ASN A 186 -14.11 -5.14 -1.74
C ASN A 186 -15.54 -4.62 -1.72
N SER A 187 -16.51 -5.54 -1.66
CA SER A 187 -17.94 -5.24 -1.64
C SER A 187 -18.72 -6.25 -0.81
N ASP A 188 -19.79 -5.81 -0.16
CA ASP A 188 -20.73 -6.66 0.58
C ASP A 188 -21.95 -7.09 -0.26
N ARG A 189 -21.96 -6.83 -1.58
CA ARG A 189 -23.09 -7.15 -2.49
C ARG A 189 -23.53 -8.61 -2.53
N SER A 190 -22.74 -9.54 -1.98
CA SER A 190 -23.10 -10.96 -1.81
C SER A 190 -23.37 -11.34 -0.34
N GLY A 191 -23.78 -10.38 0.49
CA GLY A 191 -24.12 -10.54 1.91
C GLY A 191 -22.95 -10.30 2.87
N LEU A 192 -21.77 -10.82 2.57
CA LEU A 192 -20.53 -10.56 3.34
C LEU A 192 -19.50 -9.83 2.48
N GLN A 193 -18.55 -9.15 3.13
CA GLN A 193 -17.44 -8.47 2.46
C GLN A 193 -16.57 -9.48 1.68
N GLN A 194 -16.48 -9.28 0.37
CA GLN A 194 -15.76 -10.14 -0.59
C GLN A 194 -15.01 -9.27 -1.59
N ILE A 195 -14.04 -9.85 -2.31
CA ILE A 195 -13.29 -9.12 -3.35
C ILE A 195 -13.93 -9.36 -4.71
N TYR A 196 -14.01 -8.26 -5.47
CA TYR A 196 -14.52 -8.20 -6.82
C TYR A 196 -13.50 -7.56 -7.74
N VAL A 197 -13.60 -7.89 -9.02
CA VAL A 197 -12.87 -7.25 -10.11
C VAL A 197 -13.88 -6.72 -11.13
N MET A 198 -13.62 -5.54 -11.67
CA MET A 198 -14.42 -4.91 -12.73
C MET A 198 -13.51 -4.26 -13.76
N ARG A 199 -14.05 -3.90 -14.94
CA ARG A 199 -13.35 -3.02 -15.88
C ARG A 199 -13.24 -1.62 -15.28
N LYS A 200 -12.26 -0.85 -15.76
CA LYS A 200 -12.02 0.54 -15.29
C LYS A 200 -13.24 1.48 -15.44
N ASP A 201 -14.17 1.14 -16.33
CA ASP A 201 -15.42 1.88 -16.59
C ASP A 201 -16.58 1.46 -15.67
N GLY A 202 -16.34 0.54 -14.73
CA GLY A 202 -17.36 0.03 -13.81
C GLY A 202 -18.13 -1.19 -14.32
N SER A 203 -17.95 -1.58 -15.59
CA SER A 203 -18.66 -2.72 -16.17
C SER A 203 -18.03 -4.08 -15.79
N ASN A 204 -18.77 -5.16 -16.06
CA ASN A 204 -18.31 -6.55 -15.88
C ASN A 204 -17.82 -6.88 -14.47
N VAL A 205 -18.54 -6.39 -13.45
CA VAL A 205 -18.21 -6.73 -12.06
C VAL A 205 -18.33 -8.24 -11.82
N LYS A 206 -17.26 -8.85 -11.34
CA LYS A 206 -17.18 -10.27 -10.99
C LYS A 206 -16.63 -10.45 -9.59
N ARG A 207 -17.28 -11.31 -8.80
CA ARG A 207 -16.74 -11.80 -7.53
C ARG A 207 -15.59 -12.75 -7.79
N ILE A 208 -14.50 -12.62 -7.04
CA ILE A 208 -13.33 -13.52 -7.17
C ILE A 208 -13.03 -14.31 -5.89
N THR A 209 -13.54 -13.92 -4.72
CA THR A 209 -13.35 -14.68 -3.48
C THR A 209 -14.57 -15.52 -3.14
N PHE A 210 -14.38 -16.80 -2.84
CA PHE A 210 -15.46 -17.73 -2.48
C PHE A 210 -15.20 -18.52 -1.20
N GLY A 211 -14.02 -18.36 -0.58
CA GLY A 211 -13.71 -19.00 0.68
C GLY A 211 -14.43 -18.38 1.87
N LYS A 212 -14.28 -18.99 3.05
CA LYS A 212 -14.88 -18.51 4.30
C LYS A 212 -14.17 -17.27 4.84
N GLY A 213 -14.92 -16.34 5.44
CA GLY A 213 -14.40 -15.13 6.06
C GLY A 213 -14.74 -13.85 5.27
N LEU A 214 -14.24 -12.73 5.79
CA LEU A 214 -14.36 -11.41 5.16
C LEU A 214 -13.07 -11.11 4.40
N TYR A 215 -13.15 -10.58 3.19
CA TYR A 215 -12.00 -10.21 2.38
C TYR A 215 -12.02 -8.71 2.11
N GLY A 216 -10.95 -8.03 2.47
CA GLY A 216 -10.81 -6.59 2.40
C GLY A 216 -9.46 -6.15 1.82
N THR A 217 -9.36 -4.84 1.61
CA THR A 217 -8.12 -4.14 1.21
C THR A 217 -7.33 -4.80 0.07
N PRO A 218 -7.99 -5.17 -1.06
CA PRO A 218 -7.29 -5.80 -2.17
C PRO A 218 -6.31 -4.82 -2.83
N VAL A 219 -5.13 -5.32 -3.23
CA VAL A 219 -4.11 -4.55 -3.95
C VAL A 219 -3.53 -5.39 -5.08
N TRP A 220 -3.62 -4.87 -6.30
CA TRP A 220 -3.07 -5.53 -7.47
C TRP A 220 -1.53 -5.50 -7.43
N SER A 221 -0.91 -6.64 -7.76
CA SER A 221 0.53 -6.75 -7.94
C SER A 221 0.99 -5.87 -9.11
N PRO A 222 2.14 -5.17 -9.00
CA PRO A 222 2.76 -4.47 -10.13
C PRO A 222 3.03 -5.36 -11.35
N ARG A 223 3.16 -6.69 -11.15
CA ARG A 223 3.31 -7.69 -12.22
C ARG A 223 1.99 -8.05 -12.91
N GLY A 224 0.85 -7.71 -12.31
CA GLY A 224 -0.49 -7.97 -12.84
C GLY A 224 -1.02 -9.39 -12.63
N ASP A 225 -0.18 -10.31 -12.14
CA ASP A 225 -0.46 -11.73 -11.97
C ASP A 225 -1.26 -12.08 -10.71
N LEU A 226 -1.14 -11.26 -9.66
CA LEU A 226 -1.72 -11.50 -8.34
C LEU A 226 -2.44 -10.29 -7.76
N ILE A 227 -3.32 -10.56 -6.80
CA ILE A 227 -3.97 -9.59 -5.92
C ILE A 227 -3.65 -10.00 -4.48
N ALA A 228 -3.02 -9.10 -3.72
CA ALA A 228 -2.86 -9.25 -2.28
C ALA A 228 -4.14 -8.76 -1.57
N PHE A 229 -4.44 -9.29 -0.40
CA PHE A 229 -5.63 -8.92 0.36
C PHE A 229 -5.45 -9.17 1.86
N THR A 230 -6.30 -8.51 2.65
CA THR A 230 -6.53 -8.87 4.05
C THR A 230 -7.75 -9.78 4.15
N LYS A 231 -7.66 -10.81 4.97
CA LYS A 231 -8.79 -11.71 5.26
C LYS A 231 -9.01 -11.83 6.76
N VAL A 232 -10.27 -11.74 7.19
CA VAL A 232 -10.68 -11.97 8.57
C VAL A 232 -11.44 -13.28 8.64
N HIS A 233 -10.92 -14.23 9.41
CA HIS A 233 -11.57 -15.52 9.60
C HIS A 233 -11.35 -16.02 11.03
N LYS A 234 -12.43 -16.42 11.71
CA LYS A 234 -12.39 -16.94 13.10
C LYS A 234 -11.62 -16.04 14.08
N GLY A 235 -11.79 -14.72 13.95
CA GLY A 235 -11.16 -13.74 14.84
C GLY A 235 -9.65 -13.53 14.63
N LYS A 236 -9.09 -14.01 13.51
CA LYS A 236 -7.71 -13.75 13.10
C LYS A 236 -7.68 -12.99 11.78
N PHE A 237 -6.64 -12.19 11.60
CA PHE A 237 -6.35 -11.46 10.38
C PHE A 237 -5.24 -12.15 9.60
N TYR A 238 -5.39 -12.21 8.29
CA TYR A 238 -4.48 -12.86 7.36
C TYR A 238 -4.07 -11.88 6.27
N ILE A 239 -2.80 -11.90 5.87
CA ILE A 239 -2.37 -11.35 4.58
C ILE A 239 -2.32 -12.52 3.61
N GLY A 240 -3.03 -12.40 2.49
CA GLY A 240 -3.12 -13.43 1.47
C GLY A 240 -2.90 -12.89 0.07
N VAL A 241 -2.74 -13.81 -0.88
CA VAL A 241 -2.61 -13.52 -2.31
C VAL A 241 -3.42 -14.54 -3.11
N MET A 242 -3.94 -14.12 -4.26
CA MET A 242 -4.64 -14.97 -5.23
C MET A 242 -4.43 -14.42 -6.64
N ARG A 243 -4.72 -15.21 -7.67
CA ARG A 243 -4.76 -14.72 -9.05
C ARG A 243 -5.94 -13.77 -9.25
N ALA A 244 -5.89 -12.98 -10.33
CA ALA A 244 -6.94 -12.02 -10.66
C ALA A 244 -8.32 -12.67 -10.95
N ASP A 245 -8.37 -13.97 -11.23
CA ASP A 245 -9.59 -14.76 -11.39
C ASP A 245 -10.09 -15.40 -10.08
N GLY A 246 -9.37 -15.20 -8.97
CA GLY A 246 -9.68 -15.77 -7.66
C GLY A 246 -9.05 -17.14 -7.39
N SER A 247 -8.40 -17.76 -8.39
CA SER A 247 -7.75 -19.06 -8.21
C SER A 247 -6.43 -18.95 -7.46
N GLY A 248 -5.99 -20.07 -6.86
CA GLY A 248 -4.69 -20.15 -6.19
C GLY A 248 -4.58 -19.27 -4.94
N GLU A 249 -5.66 -19.16 -4.16
CA GLU A 249 -5.64 -18.47 -2.86
C GLU A 249 -4.56 -19.08 -1.95
N ARG A 250 -3.70 -18.22 -1.41
CA ARG A 250 -2.70 -18.55 -0.40
C ARG A 250 -2.72 -17.52 0.72
N LEU A 251 -2.77 -17.99 1.96
CA LEU A 251 -2.60 -17.14 3.14
C LEU A 251 -1.12 -17.20 3.53
N LEU A 252 -0.45 -16.05 3.49
CA LEU A 252 1.00 -15.98 3.68
C LEU A 252 1.37 -15.90 5.16
N THR A 253 0.55 -15.23 5.96
CA THR A 253 0.80 -15.07 7.39
C THR A 253 -0.48 -14.74 8.15
N GLU A 254 -0.48 -14.91 9.47
CA GLU A 254 -1.62 -14.65 10.36
C GLU A 254 -1.21 -13.88 11.63
N ASN A 255 -2.11 -13.05 12.15
CA ASN A 255 -1.95 -12.38 13.44
C ASN A 255 -3.33 -12.07 14.08
N PHE A 256 -3.32 -11.60 15.33
CA PHE A 256 -4.51 -11.00 15.96
C PHE A 256 -5.07 -9.84 15.13
N TYR A 257 -4.20 -8.97 14.62
CA TYR A 257 -4.56 -7.90 13.71
C TYR A 257 -3.39 -7.63 12.75
N GLN A 258 -3.68 -7.56 11.45
CA GLN A 258 -2.74 -7.18 10.41
C GLN A 258 -3.46 -6.76 9.14
N GLU A 259 -2.99 -5.70 8.49
CA GLU A 259 -3.72 -5.08 7.37
C GLU A 259 -2.79 -4.23 6.48
N ALA A 260 -3.40 -3.61 5.45
CA ALA A 260 -2.81 -2.68 4.50
C ALA A 260 -1.59 -3.27 3.75
N PRO A 261 -1.76 -4.40 3.05
CA PRO A 261 -0.68 -4.93 2.22
C PRO A 261 -0.30 -3.93 1.12
N SER A 262 1.00 -3.78 0.88
CA SER A 262 1.58 -3.02 -0.22
C SER A 262 2.71 -3.81 -0.87
N TRP A 263 2.73 -3.87 -2.19
CA TRP A 263 3.74 -4.59 -2.96
C TRP A 263 5.03 -3.82 -3.11
N SER A 264 6.17 -4.50 -3.04
CA SER A 264 7.41 -4.04 -3.65
C SER A 264 7.23 -3.86 -5.16
N PRO A 265 7.99 -2.99 -5.84
CA PRO A 265 7.77 -2.66 -7.26
C PRO A 265 7.97 -3.85 -8.20
N ASN A 266 8.77 -4.84 -7.81
CA ASN A 266 8.96 -6.08 -8.56
C ASN A 266 7.91 -7.16 -8.25
N GLY A 267 6.95 -6.90 -7.36
CA GLY A 267 5.89 -7.83 -6.97
C GLY A 267 6.36 -9.07 -6.19
N ARG A 268 7.56 -9.04 -5.58
CA ARG A 268 8.12 -10.18 -4.84
C ARG A 268 7.89 -10.13 -3.33
N VAL A 269 7.77 -8.94 -2.77
CA VAL A 269 7.66 -8.74 -1.32
C VAL A 269 6.40 -7.93 -1.04
N LEU A 270 5.73 -8.26 0.06
CA LEU A 270 4.65 -7.46 0.62
C LEU A 270 5.12 -6.82 1.91
N ILE A 271 4.81 -5.54 2.11
CA ILE A 271 4.85 -4.88 3.41
C ILE A 271 3.41 -4.68 3.92
N PHE A 272 3.24 -4.78 5.22
CA PHE A 272 1.96 -4.60 5.93
C PHE A 272 2.27 -4.16 7.36
N TYR A 273 1.24 -3.88 8.16
CA TYR A 273 1.43 -3.61 9.59
C TYR A 273 0.68 -4.61 10.45
N ARG A 274 1.17 -4.77 11.68
CA ARG A 274 0.59 -5.64 12.71
C ARG A 274 0.33 -4.85 13.97
N GLU A 275 -0.74 -5.21 14.66
CA GLU A 275 -0.99 -4.72 16.02
C GLU A 275 -0.94 -5.85 17.04
N THR A 276 -0.56 -5.51 18.26
CA THR A 276 -0.68 -6.38 19.43
C THR A 276 -2.01 -6.17 20.14
N LYS A 277 -2.45 -7.20 20.88
CA LYS A 277 -3.59 -7.06 21.79
C LYS A 277 -3.25 -6.05 22.88
N SER A 278 -4.22 -5.23 23.23
CA SER A 278 -4.15 -4.33 24.38
C SER A 278 -5.23 -4.68 25.39
N ASP A 279 -5.02 -4.31 26.65
CA ASP A 279 -6.09 -4.30 27.65
C ASP A 279 -7.08 -3.14 27.41
N SER A 280 -8.04 -2.97 28.34
CA SER A 280 -9.05 -1.91 28.29
C SER A 280 -8.46 -0.51 28.42
N GLU A 281 -7.28 -0.36 29.00
CA GLU A 281 -6.57 0.91 29.16
C GLU A 281 -5.61 1.18 27.99
N GLY A 282 -5.52 0.24 27.03
CA GLY A 282 -4.66 0.35 25.86
C GLY A 282 -3.21 -0.07 26.10
N LYS A 283 -2.87 -0.58 27.28
CA LYS A 283 -1.52 -1.08 27.59
C LYS A 283 -1.25 -2.36 26.82
N GLY A 284 0.00 -2.52 26.39
CA GLY A 284 0.43 -3.64 25.55
C GLY A 284 0.19 -3.43 24.06
N PHE A 285 -0.48 -2.36 23.64
CA PHE A 285 -0.60 -1.99 22.23
C PHE A 285 0.76 -1.57 21.65
N SER A 286 1.05 -2.08 20.47
CA SER A 286 2.08 -1.62 19.55
C SER A 286 1.61 -1.88 18.12
N ALA A 287 1.99 -0.99 17.21
CA ALA A 287 1.81 -1.17 15.77
C ALA A 287 3.19 -1.23 15.11
N LYS A 288 3.49 -2.27 14.34
CA LYS A 288 4.80 -2.46 13.70
C LYS A 288 4.65 -2.85 12.25
N LEU A 289 5.62 -2.43 11.43
CA LEU A 289 5.71 -2.79 10.03
C LEU A 289 6.39 -4.14 9.86
N TRP A 290 5.85 -4.96 8.97
CA TRP A 290 6.36 -6.30 8.67
C TRP A 290 6.41 -6.50 7.17
N SER A 291 7.42 -7.22 6.70
CA SER A 291 7.52 -7.67 5.33
C SER A 291 7.48 -9.19 5.22
N ILE A 292 7.01 -9.70 4.09
CA ILE A 292 7.02 -11.14 3.79
C ILE A 292 7.25 -11.35 2.29
N ASP A 293 8.03 -12.37 1.95
CA ASP A 293 8.20 -12.80 0.57
C ASP A 293 6.92 -13.46 0.05
N LEU A 294 6.66 -13.34 -1.25
CA LEU A 294 5.53 -13.96 -1.92
C LEU A 294 5.46 -15.50 -1.76
N THR A 295 6.57 -16.16 -1.45
CA THR A 295 6.58 -17.60 -1.11
C THR A 295 5.90 -17.90 0.23
N GLY A 296 5.66 -16.89 1.08
CA GLY A 296 5.19 -17.07 2.46
C GLY A 296 6.31 -17.38 3.46
N TYR A 297 7.57 -17.17 3.05
CA TYR A 297 8.75 -17.35 3.89
C TYR A 297 9.47 -16.01 4.06
N ASN A 298 10.52 -16.00 4.88
CA ASN A 298 11.35 -14.81 5.12
C ASN A 298 10.53 -13.61 5.63
N GLU A 299 9.62 -13.88 6.56
CA GLU A 299 8.88 -12.84 7.25
C GLU A 299 9.83 -12.05 8.16
N ARG A 300 9.80 -10.72 8.08
CA ARG A 300 10.72 -9.84 8.81
C ARG A 300 10.00 -8.65 9.41
N LEU A 301 10.33 -8.35 10.67
CA LEU A 301 10.04 -7.06 11.28
C LEU A 301 10.87 -5.98 10.57
N ILE A 302 10.23 -4.88 10.19
CA ILE A 302 10.93 -3.69 9.70
C ILE A 302 11.15 -2.78 10.90
N GLU A 303 12.41 -2.50 11.21
CA GLU A 303 12.77 -1.66 12.35
C GLU A 303 12.39 -0.20 12.09
N THR A 304 11.65 0.37 13.03
CA THR A 304 11.23 1.78 13.03
C THR A 304 11.46 2.35 14.43
N GLU A 305 11.84 3.64 14.51
CA GLU A 305 12.07 4.34 15.79
C GLU A 305 10.84 4.30 16.71
N THR A 306 9.64 4.36 16.13
CA THR A 306 8.36 4.40 16.84
C THR A 306 7.46 3.24 16.41
N ASP A 307 6.20 3.23 16.84
CA ASP A 307 5.19 2.41 16.18
C ASP A 307 4.99 2.91 14.73
N GLY A 308 4.51 2.03 13.85
CA GLY A 308 4.31 2.28 12.44
C GLY A 308 3.13 1.51 11.85
N SER A 309 2.32 2.18 11.04
CA SER A 309 1.14 1.62 10.39
C SER A 309 0.97 2.12 8.95
N ASP A 310 0.00 1.57 8.23
CA ASP A 310 -0.41 2.01 6.88
C ASP A 310 0.73 2.19 5.87
N PRO A 311 1.60 1.18 5.66
CA PRO A 311 2.71 1.33 4.75
C PRO A 311 2.24 1.44 3.29
N SER A 312 3.02 2.16 2.48
CA SER A 312 2.99 2.12 1.03
C SER A 312 4.42 2.05 0.52
N TRP A 313 4.69 1.09 -0.35
CA TRP A 313 5.99 0.91 -0.98
C TRP A 313 6.08 1.79 -2.23
N SER A 314 7.22 2.44 -2.46
CA SER A 314 7.44 3.26 -3.65
C SER A 314 7.64 2.42 -4.90
N SER A 315 7.47 3.05 -6.07
CA SER A 315 8.10 2.54 -7.29
C SER A 315 9.63 2.62 -7.19
N LEU A 316 10.33 1.96 -8.12
CA LEU A 316 11.71 2.31 -8.46
C LEU A 316 11.76 3.67 -9.18
#